data_AF-A0AAU6IR19-F1
#
_entry.id   AF-A0AAU6IR19-F1
#
_cell.length_a   1.000
_cell.length_b   1.000
_cell.length_c   1.000
_cell.angle_alpha   90.00
_cell.angle_beta   90.00
_cell.angle_gamma   90.00
#
_symmetry.space_group_name_H-M   'P 1'
#
loop_
_entity.id
_entity.type
_entity.pdbx_description
1 polymer ?
#
loop_
_entity_poly.entity_id
_entity_poly.type
_entity_poly.pdbx_seq_one_letter_code
_entity_poly.pdbx_strand_id
1 'polypeptide(L)'
;MTSVKKQTQVRLEESVLAAGKAAAAARRLDFNKYVERLIVEDTTGARAAGMTAAQRLIDEHGGFLDDLEQQLDAPYADPLPGAAA
;
A
#
# COMPACT_ATOMS: atom_id res chain seq x y z
N MET A 1 18.07 8.27 19.05
CA MET A 1 18.20 7.23 20.10
C MET A 1 18.04 5.86 19.46
N THR A 2 19.02 4.97 19.62
CA THR A 2 18.90 3.59 19.15
C THR A 2 17.95 2.83 20.08
N SER A 3 16.79 2.43 19.55
CA SER A 3 15.84 1.61 20.32
C SER A 3 16.48 0.26 20.64
N VAL A 4 16.46 -0.13 21.92
CA VAL A 4 16.98 -1.43 22.37
C VAL A 4 16.08 -2.53 21.81
N LYS A 5 16.57 -3.25 20.81
CA LYS A 5 15.85 -4.39 20.22
C LYS A 5 16.13 -5.66 21.03
N LYS A 6 15.08 -6.39 21.37
CA LYS A 6 15.17 -7.72 21.98
C LYS A 6 14.93 -8.79 20.91
N GLN A 7 15.70 -9.87 20.95
CA GLN A 7 15.51 -11.03 20.08
C GLN A 7 14.59 -12.04 20.76
N THR A 8 13.65 -12.59 20.00
CA THR A 8 12.74 -13.66 20.44
C THR A 8 12.79 -14.78 19.40
N GLN A 9 12.76 -16.03 19.86
CA GLN A 9 12.64 -17.19 18.99
C GLN A 9 11.16 -17.54 18.80
N VAL A 10 10.71 -17.64 17.55
CA VAL A 10 9.36 -18.06 17.19
C VAL A 10 9.47 -19.33 16.35
N ARG A 11 8.72 -20.38 16.74
CA ARG A 11 8.61 -21.60 15.94
C ARG A 11 7.44 -21.44 14.98
N LEU A 12 7.68 -21.68 13.71
CA LEU A 12 6.69 -21.61 12.64
C LEU A 12 6.74 -22.89 11.82
N GLU A 13 5.59 -23.30 11.33
CA GLU A 13 5.52 -24.31 10.28
C GLU A 13 6.30 -23.83 9.05
N GLU A 14 6.93 -24.76 8.33
CA GLU A 14 7.78 -24.45 7.19
C GLU A 14 7.02 -23.65 6.11
N SER A 15 5.78 -24.05 5.83
CA SER A 15 4.91 -23.39 4.87
C SER A 15 4.59 -21.94 5.27
N VAL A 16 4.37 -21.69 6.56
CA VAL A 16 4.10 -20.36 7.11
C VAL A 16 5.35 -19.48 7.03
N LEU A 17 6.52 -20.04 7.37
CA LEU A 17 7.79 -19.32 7.27
C LEU A 17 8.08 -18.92 5.82
N ALA A 18 7.86 -19.83 4.86
CA ALA A 18 8.05 -19.55 3.43
C ALA A 18 7.12 -18.44 2.94
N ALA A 19 5.82 -18.53 3.26
CA ALA A 19 4.84 -17.52 2.89
C ALA A 19 5.16 -16.16 3.51
N GLY A 20 5.56 -16.13 4.78
CA GLY A 20 5.95 -14.90 5.47
C GLY A 20 7.18 -14.24 4.87
N LYS A 21 8.21 -15.02 4.48
CA LYS A 21 9.39 -14.50 3.79
C LYS A 21 9.05 -13.95 2.40
N ALA A 22 8.20 -14.62 1.64
CA ALA A 22 7.73 -14.14 0.34
C ALA A 22 6.96 -12.81 0.48
N ALA A 23 6.08 -12.71 1.48
CA ALA A 23 5.31 -11.50 1.75
C ALA A 23 6.20 -10.31 2.21
N ALA A 24 7.27 -10.59 2.96
CA ALA A 24 8.28 -9.60 3.34
C ALA A 24 9.07 -9.11 2.11
N ALA A 25 9.51 -10.04 1.26
CA ALA A 25 10.25 -9.74 0.03
C ALA A 25 9.43 -8.89 -0.95
N ALA A 26 8.14 -9.20 -1.14
CA ALA A 26 7.23 -8.41 -1.96
C ALA A 26 7.11 -6.95 -1.50
N ARG A 27 7.34 -6.69 -0.20
CA ARG A 27 7.34 -5.35 0.41
C ARG A 27 8.74 -4.76 0.58
N ARG A 28 9.78 -5.44 0.08
CA ARG A 28 11.20 -5.09 0.27
C ARG A 28 11.58 -4.90 1.74
N LEU A 29 11.03 -5.75 2.62
CA LEU A 29 11.33 -5.75 4.05
C LEU A 29 12.11 -7.01 4.43
N ASP A 30 12.99 -6.89 5.41
CA ASP A 30 13.50 -8.05 6.15
C ASP A 30 12.33 -8.75 6.88
N PHE A 31 12.43 -10.07 7.06
CA PHE A 31 11.37 -10.84 7.71
C PHE A 31 11.06 -10.35 9.13
N ASN A 32 12.07 -10.00 9.93
CA ASN A 32 11.83 -9.50 11.29
C ASN A 32 11.13 -8.13 11.26
N LYS A 33 11.47 -7.29 10.28
CA LYS A 33 10.81 -5.99 10.08
C LYS A 33 9.37 -6.13 9.61
N TYR A 34 9.11 -7.13 8.77
CA TYR A 34 7.77 -7.48 8.36
C TYR A 34 6.92 -7.96 9.54
N VAL A 35 7.44 -8.85 10.38
CA VAL A 35 6.75 -9.33 11.59
C VAL A 35 6.51 -8.21 12.60
N GLU A 36 7.52 -7.36 12.87
CA GLU A 36 7.36 -6.17 13.73
C GLU A 36 6.22 -5.27 13.24
N ARG A 37 6.16 -5.03 11.93
CA ARG A 37 5.10 -4.22 11.32
C ARG A 37 3.73 -4.86 11.46
N LEU A 38 3.61 -6.17 11.24
CA LEU A 38 2.35 -6.88 11.46
C LEU A 38 1.86 -6.77 12.91
N ILE A 39 2.75 -6.95 13.89
CA ILE A 39 2.41 -6.85 15.31
C ILE A 39 1.94 -5.43 15.66
N VAL A 40 2.63 -4.40 15.17
CA VAL A 40 2.21 -3.01 15.39
C VAL A 40 0.85 -2.74 14.75
N GLU A 41 0.66 -3.16 13.50
CA GLU A 41 -0.61 -2.98 12.79
C GLU A 41 -1.79 -3.68 13.50
N ASP A 42 -1.55 -4.86 14.04
CA ASP A 42 -2.51 -5.66 14.82
C ASP A 42 -2.83 -5.04 16.18
N THR A 43 -1.81 -4.63 16.93
CA THR A 43 -1.97 -4.15 18.32
C THR A 43 -2.43 -2.70 18.43
N THR A 44 -2.08 -1.86 17.46
CA THR A 44 -2.45 -0.42 17.49
C THR A 44 -3.77 -0.13 16.79
N GLY A 45 -4.31 -1.10 16.03
CA GLY A 45 -5.45 -0.86 15.15
C GLY A 45 -5.16 0.11 14.01
N ALA A 46 -3.90 0.53 13.80
CA ALA A 46 -3.51 1.49 12.77
C ALA A 46 -3.91 1.00 11.37
N ARG A 47 -3.92 -0.31 11.13
CA ARG A 47 -4.43 -0.88 9.88
C ARG A 47 -5.92 -0.66 9.70
N ALA A 48 -6.72 -0.94 10.74
CA ALA A 48 -8.18 -0.72 10.68
C ALA A 48 -8.52 0.76 10.54
N ALA A 49 -7.84 1.63 11.30
CA ALA A 49 -7.98 3.08 11.20
C ALA A 49 -7.57 3.60 9.82
N GLY A 50 -6.45 3.10 9.27
CA GLY A 50 -5.98 3.44 7.93
C GLY A 50 -6.96 3.01 6.84
N MET A 51 -7.49 1.79 6.91
CA MET A 51 -8.51 1.32 5.97
C MET A 51 -9.80 2.14 6.07
N THR A 52 -10.20 2.53 7.28
CA THR A 52 -11.38 3.38 7.49
C THR A 52 -11.16 4.77 6.91
N ALA A 53 -9.98 5.35 7.07
CA ALA A 53 -9.62 6.64 6.49
C ALA A 53 -9.57 6.59 4.96
N ALA A 54 -8.98 5.52 4.38
CA ALA A 54 -8.96 5.30 2.94
C ALA A 54 -10.38 5.13 2.38
N GLN A 55 -11.24 4.37 3.08
CA GLN A 55 -12.64 4.21 2.68
C GLN A 55 -13.37 5.55 2.69
N ARG A 56 -13.20 6.37 3.73
CA ARG A 56 -13.81 7.72 3.79
C ARG A 56 -13.34 8.62 2.64
N LEU A 57 -12.05 8.56 2.29
CA LEU A 57 -11.52 9.34 1.16
C LEU A 57 -12.14 8.89 -0.17
N ILE A 58 -12.34 7.59 -0.37
CA ILE A 58 -13.03 7.06 -1.56
C ILE A 58 -14.51 7.45 -1.54
N ASP A 59 -15.19 7.37 -0.40
CA ASP A 59 -16.60 7.74 -0.32
C ASP A 59 -16.81 9.24 -0.58
N GLU A 60 -15.89 10.09 -0.12
CA GLU A 60 -15.97 11.55 -0.28
C GLU A 60 -15.49 12.02 -1.66
N HIS A 61 -14.47 11.38 -2.23
CA HIS A 61 -13.79 11.84 -3.43
C HIS A 61 -13.82 10.85 -4.60
N GLY A 62 -14.53 9.73 -4.48
CA GLY A 62 -14.57 8.67 -5.49
C GLY A 62 -14.99 9.18 -6.86
N GLY A 63 -16.08 9.95 -6.91
CA GLY A 63 -16.52 10.56 -8.18
C GLY A 63 -15.50 11.53 -8.78
N PHE A 64 -14.78 12.28 -7.95
CA PHE A 64 -13.70 13.16 -8.43
C PHE A 64 -12.51 12.37 -8.99
N LEU A 65 -12.14 11.27 -8.33
CA LEU A 65 -11.05 10.39 -8.78
C LEU A 65 -11.43 9.67 -10.09
N ASP A 66 -12.67 9.22 -10.21
CA ASP A 66 -13.21 8.58 -11.42
C ASP A 66 -13.24 9.56 -12.61
N ASP A 67 -13.70 10.80 -12.38
CA ASP A 67 -13.72 11.85 -13.42
C ASP A 67 -12.29 12.21 -13.88
N LEU A 68 -11.33 12.20 -12.96
CA LEU A 68 -9.92 12.46 -13.26
C LEU A 68 -9.28 11.31 -14.05
N GLU A 69 -9.59 10.06 -13.71
CA GLU A 69 -9.15 8.88 -14.46
C GLU A 69 -9.69 8.91 -15.90
N GLN A 70 -10.98 9.24 -16.08
CA GLN A 70 -11.58 9.38 -17.41
C GLN A 70 -10.94 10.50 -18.25
N GLN A 71 -10.55 11.62 -17.64
CA GLN A 71 -9.87 12.71 -18.35
C GLN A 71 -8.44 12.34 -18.75
N LEU A 72 -7.75 11.55 -17.94
CA LEU A 72 -6.39 11.07 -18.27
C LEU A 72 -6.40 9.98 -19.35
N ASP A 73 -7.40 9.10 -19.33
CA ASP A 73 -7.56 8.02 -20.31
C ASP A 73 -8.20 8.50 -21.63
N ALA A 74 -8.76 9.72 -21.65
CA ALA A 74 -9.24 10.32 -22.87
C ALA A 74 -8.07 10.53 -23.85
N PRO A 75 -8.14 10.00 -25.09
CA PRO A 75 -7.13 10.29 -26.09
C PRO A 75 -7.11 11.79 -26.34
N TYR A 76 -5.91 12.39 -26.29
CA TYR A 76 -5.70 13.82 -26.54
C TYR A 76 -6.19 14.17 -27.94
N ALA A 77 -7.43 14.64 -28.04
CA ALA A 77 -8.08 14.99 -29.29
C ALA A 77 -8.04 16.51 -29.46
N ASP A 78 -6.85 17.06 -29.71
CA ASP A 78 -6.72 18.37 -30.34
C ASP A 78 -6.09 18.19 -31.73
N PRO A 79 -6.85 18.38 -32.82
CA PRO A 79 -6.26 18.69 -34.10
C PRO A 79 -5.81 20.15 -34.06
N LEU A 80 -4.49 20.39 -34.03
CA LEU A 80 -3.89 21.70 -34.29
C LEU A 80 -4.47 22.28 -35.60
N PRO A 81 -5.27 23.37 -35.56
CA PRO A 81 -5.67 24.06 -36.77
C PRO A 81 -4.60 25.09 -37.09
N GLY A 82 -3.66 24.75 -37.98
CA GLY A 82 -2.65 25.72 -38.40
C GLY A 82 -1.45 25.17 -39.13
N ALA A 83 -1.66 24.36 -40.17
CA ALA A 83 -0.61 24.06 -41.15
C ALA A 83 -1.20 24.04 -42.56
N ALA A 84 -1.62 25.21 -43.06
CA ALA A 84 -1.74 25.51 -44.48
C ALA A 84 -2.08 26.99 -44.69
N ALA A 85 -1.07 27.79 -45.06
CA ALA A 85 -1.10 28.78 -46.14
C ALA A 85 0.29 29.41 -46.28
#